data_AF-A0A8T3XR51-F1
#
_entry.id   AF-A0A8T3XR51-F1
#
_cell.length_a   1.000
_cell.length_b   1.000
_cell.length_c   1.000
_cell.angle_alpha   90.00
_cell.angle_beta   90.00
_cell.angle_gamma   90.00
#
_symmetry.space_group_name_H-M   'P 1'
#
loop_
_entity.id
_entity.type
_entity.pdbx_description
1 polymer ?
#
loop_
_entity_poly.entity_id
_entity_poly.type
_entity_poly.pdbx_seq_one_letter_code
_entity_poly.pdbx_strand_id
1 'polypeptide(L)' 'VANKYSNVYLGNKLIERLDINNNEVYFSQDSLGSTRIITDSNGNKLQELSYEPFGTGIILLNL' A
#
# COMPACT_ATOMS: atom_id res chain seq x y z
N VAL A 1 -2.07 12.38 -20.24
CA VAL A 1 -2.91 12.24 -19.03
C VAL A 1 -1.99 12.35 -17.84
N ALA A 2 -2.10 13.40 -17.03
CA ALA A 2 -1.22 13.57 -15.88
C ALA A 2 -1.39 12.38 -14.92
N ASN A 3 -0.28 11.85 -14.39
CA ASN A 3 -0.36 10.84 -13.35
C ASN A 3 -1.12 11.44 -12.16
N LYS A 4 -2.20 10.77 -11.74
CA LYS A 4 -3.09 11.21 -10.66
C LYS A 4 -2.41 11.18 -9.27
N TYR A 5 -1.21 10.61 -9.21
CA TYR A 5 -0.45 10.38 -7.99
C TYR A 5 1.06 10.53 -8.24
N SER A 6 1.81 10.90 -7.20
CA SER A 6 3.25 10.66 -7.09
C SER A 6 3.51 9.46 -6.19
N ASN A 7 4.59 8.74 -6.45
CA ASN A 7 5.00 7.54 -5.71
C ASN A 7 6.40 7.75 -5.13
N VAL A 8 6.61 7.34 -3.88
CA VAL A 8 7.92 7.32 -3.23
C VAL A 8 8.36 5.87 -3.05
N TYR A 9 9.63 5.61 -3.40
CA TYR A 9 10.21 4.28 -3.35
C TYR A 9 11.44 4.24 -2.44
N LEU A 10 11.57 3.16 -1.68
CA LEU A 10 12.81 2.76 -1.01
C LEU A 10 13.41 1.57 -1.76
N GLY A 11 14.42 1.85 -2.60
CA GLY A 11 14.89 0.88 -3.59
C GLY A 11 13.75 0.52 -4.55
N ASN A 12 13.38 -0.76 -4.62
CA ASN A 12 12.29 -1.24 -5.49
C ASN A 12 10.93 -1.30 -4.76
N LYS A 13 10.84 -0.88 -3.50
CA LYS A 13 9.63 -0.97 -2.69
C LYS A 13 8.86 0.34 -2.73
N LEU A 14 7.62 0.31 -3.22
CA LEU A 14 6.68 1.42 -3.03
C LEU A 14 6.37 1.55 -1.53
N ILE A 15 6.71 2.70 -0.93
CA ILE A 15 6.48 2.95 0.51
C ILE A 15 5.40 4.00 0.74
N GLU A 16 5.14 4.87 -0.24
CA GLU A 16 4.19 5.96 -0.12
C GLU A 16 3.60 6.32 -1.48
N ARG A 17 2.34 6.75 -1.49
CA ARG A 17 1.68 7.39 -2.62
C ARG A 17 0.93 8.63 -2.16
N LEU A 18 1.14 9.72 -2.87
CA LEU A 18 0.47 11.01 -2.67
C LEU A 18 -0.45 11.28 -3.85
N ASP A 19 -1.72 11.60 -3.59
CA ASP A 19 -2.67 12.00 -4.62
C ASP A 19 -2.65 13.51 -4.91
N ILE A 20 -3.36 13.93 -5.96
CA ILE A 20 -3.43 15.34 -6.35
C ILE A 20 -4.11 16.25 -5.31
N ASN A 21 -4.80 15.69 -4.32
CA ASN A 21 -5.42 16.40 -3.21
C ASN A 21 -4.54 16.36 -1.94
N ASN A 22 -3.29 15.92 -2.06
CA ASN A 22 -2.35 15.69 -0.96
C ASN A 22 -2.79 14.63 0.06
N ASN A 23 -3.61 13.66 -0.35
CA ASN A 23 -3.84 12.49 0.49
C ASN A 23 -2.68 11.51 0.35
N GLU A 24 -2.07 11.18 1.48
CA GLU A 24 -0.97 10.23 1.58
C GLU A 24 -1.47 8.87 2.03
N VAL A 25 -0.98 7.82 1.39
CA VAL A 25 -1.12 6.44 1.87
C VAL A 25 0.24 5.76 1.91
N TYR A 26 0.42 4.95 2.95
CA TYR A 26 1.69 4.28 3.23
C TYR A 26 1.54 2.77 3.04
N PHE A 27 2.56 2.13 2.46
CA PHE A 27 2.55 0.72 2.12
C PHE A 27 3.56 -0.05 2.97
N SER A 28 3.06 -0.92 3.84
CA SER A 28 3.90 -1.83 4.62
C SER A 28 4.00 -3.18 3.91
N GLN A 29 5.22 -3.59 3.58
CA GLN A 29 5.49 -4.81 2.83
C GLN A 29 6.13 -5.89 3.71
N ASP A 30 5.84 -7.16 3.40
CA ASP A 30 6.51 -8.31 4.02
C ASP A 30 7.94 -8.53 3.48
N SER A 31 8.60 -9.59 3.96
CA SER A 31 9.96 -9.95 3.56
C SER A 31 10.08 -10.34 2.09
N LEU A 32 8.97 -10.73 1.43
CA LEU A 32 8.90 -11.05 0.01
C LEU A 32 8.57 -9.81 -0.85
N GLY A 33 8.28 -8.67 -0.22
CA GLY A 33 7.91 -7.43 -0.89
C GLY A 33 6.41 -7.28 -1.19
N SER A 34 5.56 -8.18 -0.68
CA SER A 34 4.11 -8.07 -0.84
C SER A 34 3.56 -7.05 0.16
N THR A 35 2.73 -6.11 -0.29
CA THR A 35 2.04 -5.17 0.60
C THR A 35 1.06 -5.90 1.50
N ARG A 36 1.22 -5.81 2.83
CA ARG A 36 0.30 -6.42 3.82
C ARG A 36 -0.67 -5.42 4.42
N ILE A 37 -0.24 -4.18 4.62
CA ILE A 37 -1.04 -3.15 5.28
C ILE A 37 -0.90 -1.86 4.49
N ILE A 38 -2.03 -1.16 4.32
CA ILE A 38 -2.07 0.21 3.81
C ILE A 38 -2.64 1.10 4.92
N THR A 39 -1.95 2.19 5.24
CA THR A 39 -2.40 3.16 6.25
C THR A 39 -2.57 4.56 5.67
N ASP A 40 -3.43 5.37 6.29
CA ASP A 40 -3.46 6.82 6.09
C ASP A 40 -2.28 7.52 6.80
N SER A 41 -2.21 8.84 6.67
CA SER A 41 -1.20 9.68 7.32
C SER A 41 -1.32 9.76 8.85
N ASN A 42 -2.45 9.34 9.43
CA ASN A 42 -2.63 9.24 10.87
C ASN A 42 -2.24 7.85 11.40
N GLY A 43 -1.81 6.94 10.52
CA GLY A 43 -1.49 5.55 10.87
C GLY A 43 -2.73 4.66 11.01
N ASN A 44 -3.92 5.13 10.65
CA ASN A 44 -5.10 4.28 10.62
C ASN A 44 -5.01 3.29 9.46
N LYS A 45 -5.36 2.04 9.73
CA LYS A 45 -5.38 0.99 8.71
C LYS A 45 -6.55 1.18 7.75
N LEU A 46 -6.22 1.44 6.49
CA LEU A 46 -7.18 1.53 5.38
C LEU A 46 -7.44 0.15 4.77
N GLN A 47 -6.42 -0.71 4.73
CA GLN A 47 -6.54 -2.05 4.18
C GLN A 47 -5.57 -3.02 4.84
N GLU A 48 -5.99 -4.28 4.94
CA GLU A 48 -5.15 -5.42 5.29
C GLU A 48 -5.25 -6.47 4.19
N LEU A 49 -4.11 -7.03 3.80
CA LEU A 49 -3.97 -7.95 2.68
C LEU A 49 -3.31 -9.24 3.14
N SER A 50 -3.97 -10.36 2.85
CA SER A 50 -3.47 -11.70 3.12
C SER A 50 -3.21 -12.42 1.81
N TYR A 51 -2.07 -13.10 1.75
CA TYR A 51 -1.63 -13.88 0.60
C TYR A 51 -1.25 -15.27 1.08
N GLU A 52 -1.66 -16.27 0.31
CA GLU A 52 -1.11 -17.61 0.39
C GLU A 52 0.39 -17.61 0.08
N PRO A 53 1.16 -18.63 0.50
CA PRO A 53 2.62 -18.69 0.34
C PRO A 53 3.13 -18.46 -1.10
N PHE A 54 2.31 -18.75 -2.11
CA PHE A 54 2.65 -18.57 -3.53
C PHE A 54 2.05 -17.30 -4.16
N GLY A 55 1.60 -16.34 -3.34
CA GLY A 55 1.13 -15.03 -3.80
C GLY A 55 -0.32 -15.01 -4.30
N THR A 56 -1.07 -16.11 -4.18
CA THR A 56 -2.51 -16.09 -4.43
C THR A 56 -3.18 -15.26 -3.34
N GLY A 57 -3.70 -14.09 -3.72
CA GLY A 57 -4.31 -13.15 -2.76
C GLY A 57 -5.68 -13.62 -2.27
N ILE A 58 -5.88 -13.54 -0.95
CA ILE A 58 -7.20 -13.50 -0.33
C ILE A 58 -7.44 -12.04 0.04
N ILE A 59 -8.26 -11.35 -0.75
CA ILE A 59 -8.74 -10.01 -0.37
C ILE A 59 -9.84 -10.21 0.67
N LEU A 60 -9.54 -9.93 1.94
CA LEU A 60 -10.55 -9.73 2.98
C LEU A 60 -10.96 -8.25 2.97
N LEU A 61 -12.13 -7.95 2.39
CA LEU A 61 -12.88 -6.67 2.57
C LEU A 61 -13.83 -6.86 3.78
N ASN A 62 -14.14 -5.95 4.70
CA ASN A 62 -13.96 -4.50 4.91
C ASN A 62 -13.74 -4.26 6.43
N LEU A 63 -13.15 -3.13 6.82
CA LEU A 63 -13.42 -2.50 8.13
C LEU A 63 -14.39 -1.33 7.92
#